data_AF-A0A818HP00-F1
#
_entry.id   AF-A0A818HP00-F1
#
_cell.length_a   1.000
_cell.length_b   1.000
_cell.length_c   1.000
_cell.angle_alpha   90.00
_cell.angle_beta   90.00
_cell.angle_gamma   90.00
#
_symmetry.space_group_name_H-M   'P 1'
#
loop_
_entity.id
_entity.type
_entity.pdbx_description
1 polymer ?
#
loop_
_entity_poly.entity_id
_entity_poly.type
_entity_poly.pdbx_seq_one_letter_code
_entity_poly.pdbx_strand_id
1 'polypeptide(L)'
;MATNLRSTILPISWFLHIILCFYLIRTIRKVLYRIILTLVPCLILIFVGCRNLPYYHMSSIITVSLYWMITIRLIQLILFSPDEIHSFRIYASKFLWLLIPIVPCQSKNSIIFHVILAVLKILLNHWIFQWLRICEPNNSYGRLIMFYISICTGTFINDIQIVAVRLITLNKYSLLEFNDYPILSKSLREFWGRRYNRLVSSLLKEAIFKPIHHLPYSSALIAALASFFISGLLHAHVAVAGFGAPSPLPAFLFFLLHGCACCIETICPFTPPKLFGILLTQCFLLITAPLYAGLFTLAPSNFYEFNKPLLIDATWLPKVPVPDFCPNY
;
A
#
# COMPACT_ATOMS: atom_id res chain seq x y z
N MET A 1 10.31 26.63 14.48
CA MET A 1 10.43 25.96 15.81
C MET A 1 9.31 24.94 16.04
N ALA A 2 8.03 25.28 15.86
CA ALA A 2 6.89 24.36 16.05
C ALA A 2 6.87 23.14 15.11
N THR A 3 7.34 23.28 13.86
CA THR A 3 7.46 22.18 12.87
C THR A 3 8.52 21.14 13.26
N ASN A 4 9.66 21.58 13.80
CA ASN A 4 10.71 20.68 14.33
C ASN A 4 10.28 19.96 15.61
N LEU A 5 9.51 20.63 16.46
CA LEU A 5 8.98 20.01 17.66
C LEU A 5 7.95 18.91 17.31
N ARG A 6 7.04 19.19 16.37
CA ARG A 6 6.02 18.22 15.93
C ARG A 6 6.64 17.00 15.24
N SER A 7 7.63 17.19 14.38
CA SER A 7 8.33 16.10 13.69
C SER A 7 9.13 15.20 14.64
N THR A 8 9.52 15.70 15.81
CA THR A 8 10.22 14.92 16.84
C THR A 8 9.24 14.27 17.83
N ILE A 9 8.23 15.00 18.29
CA ILE A 9 7.26 14.52 19.28
C ILE A 9 6.43 13.36 18.73
N LEU A 10 5.92 13.44 17.49
CA LEU A 10 5.00 12.44 16.96
C LEU A 10 5.61 11.03 16.88
N PRO A 11 6.82 10.82 16.33
CA PRO A 11 7.46 9.51 16.36
C PRO A 11 7.69 8.98 17.79
N ILE A 12 8.10 9.85 18.71
CA ILE A 12 8.28 9.48 20.12
C ILE A 12 6.94 9.05 20.74
N SER A 13 5.86 9.78 20.49
CA SER A 13 4.53 9.43 20.98
C SER A 13 4.04 8.09 20.41
N TRP A 14 4.26 7.82 19.12
CA TRP A 14 3.98 6.50 18.53
C TRP A 14 4.79 5.39 19.20
N PHE A 15 6.09 5.62 19.40
CA PHE A 15 6.98 4.65 20.03
C PHE A 15 6.57 4.35 21.48
N LEU A 16 6.30 5.39 22.27
CA LEU A 16 5.79 5.25 23.64
C LEU A 16 4.45 4.52 23.67
N HIS A 17 3.54 4.82 22.74
CA HIS A 17 2.25 4.14 22.66
C HIS A 17 2.39 2.65 22.31
N ILE A 18 3.29 2.31 21.39
CA ILE A 18 3.60 0.92 21.03
C ILE A 18 4.13 0.15 22.25
N ILE A 19 5.00 0.76 23.06
CA ILE A 19 5.54 0.17 24.31
C ILE A 19 4.43 0.03 25.36
N LEU A 20 3.64 1.09 25.58
CA LEU A 20 2.53 1.11 26.53
C LEU A 20 1.51 0.01 26.22
N CYS A 21 1.21 -0.19 24.94
CA CYS A 21 0.34 -1.24 24.46
C CYS A 21 0.85 -2.63 24.90
N PHE A 22 2.15 -2.88 24.75
CA PHE A 22 2.76 -4.15 25.12
C PHE A 22 2.88 -4.36 26.63
N TYR A 23 3.32 -3.38 27.42
CA TYR A 23 3.58 -3.64 28.84
C TYR A 23 2.33 -3.48 29.72
N LEU A 24 1.45 -2.51 29.39
CA LEU A 24 0.32 -2.15 30.26
C LEU A 24 -1.04 -2.49 29.64
N ILE A 25 -1.32 -2.07 28.40
CA ILE A 25 -2.70 -2.16 27.88
C ILE A 25 -3.09 -3.61 27.62
N ARG A 26 -2.21 -4.44 27.05
CA ARG A 26 -2.55 -5.84 26.74
C ARG A 26 -2.94 -6.68 27.97
N THR A 27 -2.46 -6.32 29.17
CA THR A 27 -2.70 -7.08 30.41
C THR A 27 -4.07 -6.78 31.03
N ILE A 28 -4.78 -5.77 30.50
CA ILE A 28 -6.09 -5.37 30.98
C ILE A 28 -7.15 -6.41 30.57
N ARG A 29 -7.79 -7.03 31.57
CA ARG A 29 -8.79 -8.08 31.35
C ARG A 29 -9.99 -7.63 30.51
N LYS A 30 -10.53 -6.43 30.78
CA LYS A 30 -11.72 -5.90 30.09
C LYS A 30 -11.36 -5.43 28.67
N VAL A 31 -11.91 -6.12 27.66
CA VAL A 31 -11.70 -5.83 26.22
C VAL A 31 -12.05 -4.38 25.88
N LEU A 32 -13.15 -3.85 26.43
CA LEU A 32 -13.57 -2.46 26.20
C LEU A 32 -12.47 -1.44 26.54
N TYR A 33 -11.78 -1.62 27.68
CA TYR A 33 -10.69 -0.74 28.07
C TYR A 33 -9.48 -0.91 27.17
N ARG A 34 -9.17 -2.13 26.73
CA ARG A 34 -8.12 -2.35 25.71
C ARG A 34 -8.42 -1.63 24.41
N ILE A 35 -9.67 -1.68 23.95
CA ILE A 35 -10.11 -0.97 22.74
C ILE A 35 -9.90 0.53 22.91
N ILE A 36 -10.46 1.13 23.97
CA ILE A 36 -10.40 2.58 24.19
C ILE A 36 -8.95 3.05 24.33
N LEU A 37 -8.16 2.39 25.19
CA LEU A 37 -6.78 2.78 25.46
C LEU A 37 -5.85 2.55 24.27
N THR A 38 -6.18 1.65 23.33
CA THR A 38 -5.40 1.47 22.11
C THR A 38 -5.83 2.44 21.02
N LEU A 39 -7.13 2.49 20.75
CA LEU A 39 -7.69 3.18 19.58
C LEU A 39 -7.74 4.70 19.76
N VAL A 40 -8.14 5.21 20.93
CA VAL A 40 -8.26 6.67 21.14
C VAL A 40 -6.92 7.37 20.96
N PRO A 41 -5.79 6.91 21.56
CA PRO A 41 -4.49 7.53 21.29
C PRO A 41 -4.07 7.40 19.82
N CYS A 42 -4.34 6.27 19.16
CA CYS A 42 -4.03 6.13 17.73
C CYS A 42 -4.80 7.15 16.88
N LEU A 43 -6.09 7.36 17.15
CA LEU A 43 -6.92 8.34 16.44
C LEU A 43 -6.44 9.77 16.70
N ILE A 44 -6.05 10.10 17.93
CA ILE A 44 -5.45 11.41 18.26
C ILE A 44 -4.12 11.59 17.52
N LEU A 45 -3.24 10.59 17.52
CA LEU A 45 -1.96 10.66 16.84
C LEU A 45 -2.11 10.75 15.32
N ILE A 46 -3.09 10.05 14.74
CA ILE A 46 -3.47 10.18 13.33
C ILE A 46 -3.98 11.60 13.06
N PHE A 47 -4.91 12.11 13.85
CA PHE A 47 -5.48 13.45 13.67
C PHE A 47 -4.41 14.54 13.78
N VAL A 48 -3.61 14.52 14.84
CA VAL A 48 -2.52 15.47 15.07
C VAL A 48 -1.41 15.28 14.05
N GLY A 49 -1.13 14.06 13.61
CA GLY A 49 -0.07 13.75 12.65
C GLY A 49 -0.41 14.10 11.21
N CYS A 50 -1.67 13.93 10.81
CA CYS A 50 -2.12 14.20 9.44
C CYS A 50 -2.61 15.64 9.22
N ARG A 51 -2.70 16.46 10.28
CA ARG A 51 -3.10 17.86 10.17
C ARG A 51 -2.11 18.68 9.34
N ASN A 52 -2.59 19.44 8.35
CA ASN A 52 -1.77 20.34 7.54
C ASN A 52 -0.57 19.64 6.86
N LEU A 53 -0.73 18.37 6.46
CA LEU A 53 0.24 17.74 5.57
C LEU A 53 0.19 18.43 4.20
N PRO A 54 1.34 18.61 3.52
CA PRO A 54 1.34 19.24 2.22
C PRO A 54 0.70 18.29 1.21
N TYR A 55 -0.28 18.78 0.46
CA TYR A 55 -0.98 18.00 -0.56
C TYR A 55 -0.05 17.68 -1.72
N TYR A 56 -0.32 16.57 -2.39
CA TYR A 56 0.42 16.10 -3.55
C TYR A 56 1.88 15.70 -3.26
N HIS A 57 2.25 15.48 -2.00
CA HIS A 57 3.55 14.89 -1.64
C HIS A 57 3.39 13.41 -1.29
N MET A 58 4.25 12.56 -1.87
CA MET A 58 4.32 11.13 -1.54
C MET A 58 4.68 10.91 -0.07
N SER A 59 5.47 11.79 0.54
CA SER A 59 5.78 11.74 1.97
C SER A 59 4.51 11.87 2.83
N SER A 60 3.55 12.72 2.45
CA SER A 60 2.25 12.83 3.12
C SER A 60 1.45 11.55 2.99
N ILE A 61 1.37 10.97 1.79
CA ILE A 61 0.65 9.71 1.51
C ILE A 61 1.25 8.55 2.33
N ILE A 62 2.58 8.44 2.35
CA ILE A 62 3.31 7.44 3.13
C ILE A 62 3.09 7.64 4.63
N THR A 63 3.12 8.89 5.11
CA THR A 63 2.90 9.21 6.54
C THR A 63 1.52 8.78 7.00
N VAL A 64 0.46 9.16 6.26
CA VAL A 64 -0.92 8.73 6.55
C VAL A 64 -0.99 7.21 6.56
N SER A 65 -0.40 6.56 5.55
CA SER A 65 -0.43 5.10 5.41
C SER A 65 0.28 4.39 6.57
N LEU A 66 1.45 4.86 7.00
CA LEU A 66 2.19 4.30 8.12
C LEU A 66 1.42 4.40 9.44
N TYR A 67 0.78 5.53 9.73
CA TYR A 67 -0.01 5.67 10.96
C TYR A 67 -1.19 4.69 11.02
N TRP A 68 -1.89 4.51 9.90
CA TRP A 68 -2.93 3.50 9.80
C TRP A 68 -2.36 2.08 9.92
N MET A 69 -1.25 1.76 9.25
CA MET A 69 -0.64 0.43 9.31
C MET A 69 -0.20 0.06 10.73
N ILE A 70 0.39 1.02 11.47
CA ILE A 70 0.73 0.86 12.90
C ILE A 70 -0.54 0.63 13.72
N THR A 71 -1.60 1.41 13.49
CA THR A 71 -2.88 1.28 14.20
C THR A 71 -3.53 -0.08 13.97
N ILE A 72 -3.60 -0.52 12.71
CA ILE A 72 -4.13 -1.84 12.33
C ILE A 72 -3.35 -2.96 13.02
N ARG A 73 -2.00 -2.85 13.04
CA ARG A 73 -1.15 -3.82 13.73
C ARG A 73 -1.35 -3.81 15.24
N LEU A 74 -1.47 -2.64 15.86
CA LEU A 74 -1.76 -2.52 17.30
C LEU A 74 -3.10 -3.16 17.66
N ILE A 75 -4.15 -2.89 16.89
CA ILE A 75 -5.47 -3.49 17.06
C ILE A 75 -5.37 -5.01 17.04
N GLN A 76 -4.68 -5.59 16.04
CA GLN A 76 -4.44 -7.04 15.99
C GLN A 76 -3.80 -7.55 17.28
N LEU A 77 -2.65 -7.00 17.64
CA LEU A 77 -1.80 -7.54 18.69
C LEU A 77 -2.41 -7.34 20.10
N ILE A 78 -3.21 -6.30 20.30
CA ILE A 78 -3.77 -5.98 21.63
C ILE A 78 -5.17 -6.53 21.81
N LEU A 79 -5.99 -6.57 20.76
CA LEU A 79 -7.39 -6.98 20.87
C LEU A 79 -7.58 -8.45 20.53
N PHE A 80 -7.02 -8.90 19.41
CA PHE A 80 -7.28 -10.25 18.89
C PHE A 80 -6.27 -11.29 19.38
N SER A 81 -5.01 -10.90 19.56
CA SER A 81 -3.92 -11.83 19.91
C SER A 81 -3.08 -11.35 21.12
N PRO A 82 -3.69 -10.92 22.24
CA PRO A 82 -2.96 -10.34 23.39
C PRO A 82 -1.92 -11.29 23.99
N ASP A 83 -2.21 -12.59 23.94
CA ASP A 83 -1.42 -13.64 24.61
C ASP A 83 -0.51 -14.42 23.66
N GLU A 84 -0.62 -14.24 22.34
CA GLU A 84 0.20 -14.98 21.36
C GLU A 84 1.68 -14.55 21.36
N ILE A 85 1.97 -13.31 21.78
CA ILE A 85 3.32 -12.75 21.74
C ILE A 85 3.87 -12.53 23.15
N HIS A 86 4.71 -13.44 23.61
CA HIS A 86 5.27 -13.39 24.96
C HIS A 86 6.47 -12.41 25.10
N SER A 87 7.24 -12.20 24.04
CA SER A 87 8.47 -11.37 24.07
C SER A 87 8.30 -10.03 23.37
N PHE A 88 8.80 -8.95 23.98
CA PHE A 88 8.83 -7.62 23.36
C PHE A 88 9.63 -7.62 22.06
N ARG A 89 10.67 -8.46 21.95
CA ARG A 89 11.48 -8.58 20.72
C ARG A 89 10.62 -9.05 19.53
N ILE A 90 9.77 -10.06 19.75
CA ILE A 90 8.87 -10.57 18.71
C ILE A 90 7.81 -9.52 18.39
N TYR A 91 7.26 -8.85 19.41
CA TYR A 91 6.31 -7.77 19.22
C TYR A 91 6.89 -6.61 18.39
N ALA A 92 8.05 -6.10 18.75
CA ALA A 92 8.77 -5.04 18.03
C ALA A 92 9.10 -5.46 16.60
N SER A 93 9.45 -6.74 16.37
CA SER A 93 9.73 -7.25 15.02
C SER A 93 8.52 -7.13 14.07
N LYS A 94 7.28 -7.18 14.58
CA LYS A 94 6.07 -7.01 13.77
C LYS A 94 5.91 -5.57 13.23
N PHE A 95 6.39 -4.57 13.97
CA PHE A 95 6.43 -3.19 13.52
C PHE A 95 7.62 -2.93 12.60
N LEU A 96 8.78 -3.49 12.93
CA LEU A 96 9.97 -3.40 12.07
C LEU A 96 9.70 -4.02 10.68
N TRP A 97 8.93 -5.10 10.62
CA TRP A 97 8.51 -5.73 9.37
C TRP A 97 7.70 -4.79 8.45
N LEU A 98 7.00 -3.77 8.99
CA LEU A 98 6.32 -2.77 8.15
C LEU A 98 7.30 -1.87 7.40
N LEU A 99 8.52 -1.68 7.94
CA LEU A 99 9.57 -0.88 7.33
C LEU A 99 10.45 -1.72 6.40
N ILE A 100 10.79 -2.93 6.84
CA ILE A 100 11.70 -3.83 6.12
C ILE A 100 11.09 -5.25 6.15
N PRO A 101 10.17 -5.57 5.22
CA PRO A 101 9.47 -6.86 5.21
C PRO A 101 10.37 -7.98 4.69
N ILE A 102 11.32 -8.44 5.51
CA ILE A 102 12.20 -9.58 5.18
C ILE A 102 11.42 -10.89 5.35
N VAL A 103 11.52 -11.76 4.36
CA VAL A 103 10.87 -13.07 4.31
C VAL A 103 11.88 -14.16 3.90
N PRO A 104 11.65 -15.43 4.26
CA PRO A 104 12.45 -16.54 3.73
C PRO A 104 12.46 -16.50 2.19
N CYS A 105 13.62 -16.74 1.58
CA CYS A 105 13.71 -16.70 0.13
C CYS A 105 12.94 -17.88 -0.48
N GLN A 106 11.84 -17.58 -1.19
CA GLN A 106 11.05 -18.54 -1.95
C GLN A 106 11.07 -18.26 -3.46
N SER A 107 11.85 -17.24 -3.89
CA SER A 107 11.88 -16.83 -5.29
C SER A 107 12.56 -17.89 -6.14
N LYS A 108 11.88 -18.34 -7.19
CA LYS A 108 12.45 -19.20 -8.22
C LYS A 108 13.38 -18.42 -9.17
N ASN A 109 13.29 -17.09 -9.18
CA ASN A 109 14.05 -16.25 -10.07
C ASN A 109 15.47 -16.01 -9.52
N SER A 110 16.44 -15.97 -10.42
CA SER A 110 17.84 -15.69 -10.08
C SER A 110 18.03 -14.23 -9.62
N ILE A 111 19.14 -13.95 -8.95
CA ILE A 111 19.50 -12.56 -8.60
C ILE A 111 19.69 -11.73 -9.89
N ILE A 112 20.28 -12.31 -10.93
CA ILE A 112 20.48 -11.69 -12.25
C ILE A 112 19.14 -11.24 -12.83
N PHE A 113 18.09 -12.05 -12.71
CA PHE A 113 16.76 -11.67 -13.18
C PHE A 113 16.26 -10.38 -12.50
N HIS A 114 16.41 -10.25 -11.18
CA HIS A 114 15.98 -9.03 -10.48
C HIS A 114 16.85 -7.82 -10.82
N VAL A 115 18.14 -8.01 -11.09
CA VAL A 115 19.01 -6.93 -11.59
C VAL A 115 18.50 -6.43 -12.95
N ILE A 116 18.27 -7.34 -13.89
CA ILE A 116 17.74 -6.98 -15.22
C ILE A 116 16.38 -6.30 -15.08
N LEU A 117 15.48 -6.86 -14.26
CA LEU A 117 14.15 -6.29 -14.03
C LEU A 117 14.23 -4.87 -13.44
N ALA A 118 15.13 -4.64 -12.47
CA ALA A 118 15.35 -3.32 -11.89
C ALA A 118 15.81 -2.32 -12.95
N VAL A 119 16.79 -2.67 -13.80
CA VAL A 119 17.25 -1.81 -14.89
C VAL A 119 16.12 -1.49 -15.88
N LEU A 120 15.38 -2.50 -16.32
CA LEU A 120 14.25 -2.31 -17.24
C LEU A 120 13.17 -1.40 -16.64
N LYS A 121 12.84 -1.61 -15.35
CA LYS A 121 11.88 -0.76 -14.64
C LYS A 121 12.39 0.68 -14.48
N ILE A 122 13.68 0.89 -14.22
CA ILE A 122 14.26 2.25 -14.14
C ILE A 122 14.09 2.96 -15.49
N LEU A 123 14.49 2.32 -16.60
CA LEU A 123 14.41 2.92 -17.93
C LEU A 123 12.96 3.23 -18.32
N LEU A 124 12.05 2.27 -18.11
CA LEU A 124 10.63 2.44 -18.43
C LEU A 124 9.96 3.48 -17.53
N ASN A 125 10.24 3.46 -16.23
CA ASN A 125 9.68 4.44 -15.30
C ASN A 125 10.16 5.85 -15.62
N HIS A 126 11.46 6.03 -15.95
CA HIS A 126 12.00 7.31 -16.38
C HIS A 126 11.26 7.84 -17.61
N TRP A 127 11.08 7.01 -18.64
CA TRP A 127 10.38 7.42 -19.86
C TRP A 127 8.90 7.79 -19.59
N ILE A 128 8.16 6.94 -18.88
CA ILE A 128 6.75 7.18 -18.55
C ILE A 128 6.60 8.42 -17.65
N PHE A 129 7.48 8.59 -16.68
CA PHE A 129 7.44 9.72 -15.76
C PHE A 129 7.61 11.06 -16.49
N GLN A 130 8.56 11.14 -17.42
CA GLN A 130 8.74 12.32 -18.26
C GLN A 130 7.49 12.61 -19.11
N TRP A 131 6.86 11.58 -19.66
CA TRP A 131 5.60 11.72 -20.40
C TRP A 131 4.46 12.24 -19.52
N LEU A 132 4.27 11.65 -18.33
CA LEU A 132 3.25 12.07 -17.37
C LEU A 132 3.45 13.51 -16.87
N ARG A 133 4.71 13.96 -16.82
CA ARG A 133 5.10 15.31 -16.42
C ARG A 133 4.76 16.36 -17.48
N ILE A 134 4.93 16.03 -18.77
CA ILE A 134 4.63 16.93 -19.90
C ILE A 134 3.13 17.00 -20.15
N CYS A 135 2.43 15.87 -20.08
CA CYS A 135 1.01 15.85 -20.36
C CYS A 135 0.18 16.53 -19.27
N GLU A 136 -0.80 17.33 -19.68
CA GLU A 136 -1.71 18.00 -18.76
C GLU A 136 -2.66 17.01 -18.05
N PRO A 137 -3.04 17.29 -16.78
CA PRO A 137 -3.99 16.47 -16.04
C PRO A 137 -5.30 16.28 -16.81
N ASN A 138 -5.66 15.02 -17.06
CA ASN A 138 -6.90 14.69 -17.77
C ASN A 138 -7.49 13.36 -17.27
N ASN A 139 -8.73 13.08 -17.69
CA ASN A 139 -9.47 11.87 -17.35
C ASN A 139 -9.27 10.73 -18.36
N SER A 140 -8.31 10.84 -19.28
CA SER A 140 -8.12 9.83 -20.31
C SER A 140 -7.69 8.49 -19.71
N TYR A 141 -8.30 7.40 -20.18
CA TYR A 141 -7.86 6.06 -19.85
C TYR A 141 -6.41 5.79 -20.31
N GLY A 142 -5.93 6.48 -21.36
CA GLY A 142 -4.53 6.40 -21.79
C GLY A 142 -3.57 6.91 -20.71
N ARG A 143 -3.86 8.07 -20.11
CA ARG A 143 -3.07 8.63 -18.99
C ARG A 143 -3.14 7.71 -17.77
N LEU A 144 -4.31 7.15 -17.48
CA LEU A 144 -4.50 6.20 -16.39
C LEU A 144 -3.67 4.92 -16.57
N ILE A 145 -3.64 4.35 -17.78
CA ILE A 145 -2.81 3.17 -18.10
C ILE A 145 -1.33 3.51 -17.91
N MET A 146 -0.89 4.66 -18.41
CA MET A 146 0.49 5.13 -18.24
C MET A 146 0.84 5.29 -16.76
N PHE A 147 -0.05 5.89 -15.98
CA PHE A 147 0.13 6.01 -14.53
C PHE A 147 0.16 4.65 -13.82
N TYR A 148 -0.68 3.69 -14.21
CA TYR A 148 -0.69 2.35 -13.65
C TYR A 148 0.63 1.60 -13.93
N ILE A 149 1.16 1.70 -15.15
CA ILE A 149 2.48 1.16 -15.51
C ILE A 149 3.58 1.90 -14.72
N SER A 150 3.45 3.22 -14.53
CA SER A 150 4.38 4.02 -13.72
C SER A 150 4.44 3.52 -12.27
N ILE A 151 3.31 3.24 -11.61
CA ILE A 151 3.32 2.66 -10.26
C ILE A 151 4.00 1.29 -10.24
N CYS A 152 3.70 0.43 -11.22
CA CYS A 152 4.29 -0.90 -11.28
C CYS A 152 5.81 -0.85 -11.48
N THR A 153 6.29 0.04 -12.35
CA THR A 153 7.71 0.22 -12.65
C THR A 153 8.45 1.01 -11.57
N GLY A 154 7.78 1.95 -10.88
CA GLY A 154 8.32 2.72 -9.75
C GLY A 154 8.72 1.87 -8.55
N THR A 155 8.37 0.58 -8.54
CA THR A 155 8.86 -0.40 -7.56
C THR A 155 10.32 -0.84 -7.75
N PHE A 156 11.07 -0.26 -8.70
CA PHE A 156 12.47 -0.65 -8.98
C PHE A 156 13.39 -0.59 -7.74
N ILE A 157 13.14 0.31 -6.79
CA ILE A 157 13.89 0.36 -5.52
C ILE A 157 13.70 -0.93 -4.72
N ASN A 158 12.49 -1.50 -4.70
CA ASN A 158 12.21 -2.77 -4.05
C ASN A 158 12.99 -3.91 -4.72
N ASP A 159 13.14 -3.92 -6.05
CA ASP A 159 13.97 -4.90 -6.75
C ASP A 159 15.46 -4.79 -6.38
N ILE A 160 15.99 -3.56 -6.27
CA ILE A 160 17.36 -3.32 -5.80
C ILE A 160 17.54 -3.82 -4.35
N GLN A 161 16.57 -3.55 -3.48
CA GLN A 161 16.60 -4.03 -2.10
C GLN A 161 16.51 -5.55 -2.02
N ILE A 162 15.72 -6.21 -2.89
CA ILE A 162 15.68 -7.67 -3.00
C ILE A 162 17.07 -8.22 -3.33
N VAL A 163 17.76 -7.63 -4.33
CA VAL A 163 19.13 -8.02 -4.69
C VAL A 163 20.07 -7.85 -3.50
N ALA A 164 20.04 -6.70 -2.84
CA ALA A 164 20.91 -6.42 -1.68
C ALA A 164 20.69 -7.42 -0.54
N VAL A 165 19.43 -7.67 -0.15
CA VAL A 165 19.10 -8.63 0.92
C VAL A 165 19.53 -10.05 0.56
N ARG A 166 19.30 -10.47 -0.69
CA ARG A 166 19.70 -11.81 -1.15
C ARG A 166 21.22 -11.98 -1.18
N LEU A 167 21.97 -10.95 -1.55
CA LEU A 167 23.44 -10.99 -1.52
C LEU A 167 23.97 -11.06 -0.08
N ILE A 168 23.51 -10.16 0.80
CA ILE A 168 23.96 -10.09 2.21
C ILE A 168 23.63 -11.38 2.96
N THR A 169 22.47 -11.97 2.70
CA THR A 169 22.00 -13.17 3.42
C THR A 169 22.37 -14.48 2.74
N LEU A 170 23.18 -14.44 1.67
CA LEU A 170 23.56 -15.61 0.88
C LEU A 170 22.33 -16.41 0.42
N ASN A 171 21.33 -15.70 -0.10
CA ASN A 171 20.07 -16.20 -0.63
C ASN A 171 19.17 -16.93 0.40
N LYS A 172 19.42 -16.80 1.71
CA LYS A 172 18.54 -17.35 2.76
C LYS A 172 17.25 -16.54 2.90
N TYR A 173 17.35 -15.22 2.74
CA TYR A 173 16.22 -14.30 2.87
C TYR A 173 16.09 -13.42 1.63
N SER A 174 14.91 -12.83 1.47
CA SER A 174 14.60 -11.82 0.47
C SER A 174 13.75 -10.74 1.10
N LEU A 175 13.72 -9.55 0.50
CA LEU A 175 12.67 -8.60 0.79
C LEU A 175 11.36 -9.07 0.13
N LEU A 176 10.22 -8.80 0.77
CA LEU A 176 8.91 -9.00 0.16
C LEU A 176 8.80 -8.12 -1.09
N GLU A 177 8.51 -8.75 -2.21
CA GLU A 177 8.17 -8.03 -3.46
C GLU A 177 6.93 -7.17 -3.23
N PHE A 178 7.00 -5.89 -3.56
CA PHE A 178 5.86 -4.99 -3.39
C PHE A 178 4.68 -5.41 -4.28
N ASN A 179 4.98 -5.81 -5.52
CA ASN A 179 4.04 -6.32 -6.50
C ASN A 179 4.60 -7.58 -7.18
N ASP A 180 3.75 -8.57 -7.46
CA ASP A 180 4.06 -9.80 -8.22
C ASP A 180 3.26 -9.81 -9.53
N TYR A 181 3.79 -9.10 -10.55
CA TYR A 181 3.21 -8.96 -11.89
C TYR A 181 1.67 -8.80 -11.90
N PRO A 182 1.12 -7.73 -11.30
CA PRO A 182 -0.32 -7.58 -11.08
C PRO A 182 -1.13 -7.51 -12.38
N ILE A 183 -0.51 -7.13 -13.50
CA ILE A 183 -1.12 -7.13 -14.83
C ILE A 183 -1.52 -8.55 -15.27
N LEU A 184 -0.86 -9.59 -14.74
CA LEU A 184 -1.13 -11.00 -15.08
C LEU A 184 -2.22 -11.64 -14.21
N SER A 185 -2.92 -10.86 -13.38
CA SER A 185 -4.02 -11.34 -12.53
C SER A 185 -5.19 -11.85 -13.38
N LYS A 186 -5.65 -13.07 -13.13
CA LYS A 186 -6.78 -13.68 -13.86
C LYS A 186 -8.13 -13.42 -13.18
N SER A 187 -8.11 -12.89 -11.96
CA SER A 187 -9.27 -12.51 -11.17
C SER A 187 -8.90 -11.38 -10.21
N LEU A 188 -9.91 -10.65 -9.71
CA LEU A 188 -9.72 -9.61 -8.70
C LEU A 188 -9.20 -10.17 -7.38
N ARG A 189 -9.63 -11.38 -7.01
CA ARG A 189 -9.09 -12.11 -5.85
C ARG A 189 -7.60 -12.38 -5.97
N GLU A 190 -7.13 -12.76 -7.16
CA GLU A 190 -5.70 -12.96 -7.41
C GLU A 190 -4.94 -11.62 -7.35
N PHE A 191 -5.51 -10.57 -7.95
CA PHE A 191 -4.94 -9.22 -7.93
C PHE A 191 -4.71 -8.72 -6.50
N TRP A 192 -5.78 -8.60 -5.71
CA TRP A 192 -5.71 -8.02 -4.35
C TRP A 192 -5.10 -8.97 -3.32
N GLY A 193 -5.34 -10.28 -3.46
CA GLY A 193 -4.95 -11.27 -2.47
C GLY A 193 -3.53 -11.82 -2.62
N ARG A 194 -2.89 -11.64 -3.79
CA ARG A 194 -1.57 -12.24 -4.07
C ARG A 194 -0.60 -11.29 -4.76
N ARG A 195 -1.06 -10.48 -5.71
CA ARG A 195 -0.15 -9.81 -6.67
C ARG A 195 0.09 -8.33 -6.39
N TYR A 196 -0.91 -7.59 -5.97
CA TYR A 196 -0.81 -6.15 -5.79
C TYR A 196 -0.59 -5.78 -4.31
N ASN A 197 0.33 -4.84 -4.07
CA ASN A 197 0.64 -4.27 -2.76
C ASN A 197 0.71 -5.34 -1.66
N ARG A 198 1.67 -6.27 -1.83
CA ARG A 198 1.80 -7.46 -0.98
C ARG A 198 2.07 -7.12 0.49
N LEU A 199 2.67 -5.96 0.76
CA LEU A 199 2.90 -5.45 2.11
C LEU A 199 1.56 -5.18 2.82
N VAL A 200 0.68 -4.37 2.21
CA VAL A 200 -0.61 -4.01 2.79
C VAL A 200 -1.56 -5.21 2.80
N SER A 201 -1.60 -6.02 1.74
CA SER A 201 -2.47 -7.20 1.71
C SER A 201 -2.05 -8.25 2.75
N SER A 202 -0.75 -8.44 2.99
CA SER A 202 -0.26 -9.31 4.08
C SER A 202 -0.62 -8.76 5.46
N LEU A 203 -0.46 -7.44 5.67
CA LEU A 203 -0.88 -6.80 6.91
C LEU A 203 -2.38 -6.99 7.15
N LEU A 204 -3.24 -6.67 6.18
CA LEU A 204 -4.70 -6.82 6.32
C LEU A 204 -5.09 -8.28 6.51
N LYS A 205 -4.42 -9.22 5.83
CA LYS A 205 -4.67 -10.65 6.00
C LYS A 205 -4.39 -11.11 7.43
N GLU A 206 -3.28 -10.67 8.02
CA GLU A 206 -2.89 -11.03 9.38
C GLU A 206 -3.70 -10.28 10.44
N ALA A 207 -3.94 -8.99 10.23
CA ALA A 207 -4.50 -8.10 11.25
C ALA A 207 -6.02 -8.02 11.26
N ILE A 208 -6.66 -8.26 10.11
CA ILE A 208 -8.10 -8.09 9.92
C ILE A 208 -8.74 -9.40 9.47
N PHE A 209 -8.31 -9.97 8.34
CA PHE A 209 -8.97 -11.14 7.74
C PHE A 209 -8.93 -12.35 8.68
N LYS A 210 -7.74 -12.79 9.11
CA LYS A 210 -7.61 -13.98 9.97
C LYS A 210 -8.37 -13.82 11.29
N PRO A 211 -8.17 -12.73 12.07
CA PRO A 211 -8.88 -12.57 13.33
C PRO A 211 -10.40 -12.56 13.15
N ILE A 212 -10.93 -11.81 12.18
CA ILE A 212 -12.37 -11.75 11.93
C ILE A 212 -12.90 -13.11 11.47
N HIS A 213 -12.17 -13.83 10.63
CA HIS A 213 -12.58 -15.15 10.16
C HIS A 213 -12.68 -16.18 11.30
N HIS A 214 -11.87 -16.05 12.34
CA HIS A 214 -11.88 -16.91 13.52
C HIS A 214 -12.92 -16.51 14.58
N LEU A 215 -13.63 -15.39 14.41
CA LEU A 215 -14.71 -15.02 15.33
C LEU A 215 -15.93 -15.95 15.17
N PRO A 216 -16.68 -16.20 16.27
CA PRO A 216 -17.95 -16.91 16.19
C PRO A 216 -18.91 -16.24 15.20
N TYR A 217 -19.62 -17.04 14.40
CA TYR A 217 -20.61 -16.59 13.41
C TYR A 217 -20.04 -15.72 12.26
N SER A 218 -18.72 -15.73 12.06
CA SER A 218 -18.06 -15.05 10.95
C SER A 218 -17.81 -15.99 9.76
N SER A 219 -17.61 -15.43 8.58
CA SER A 219 -17.29 -16.16 7.35
C SER A 219 -16.09 -15.54 6.63
N ALA A 220 -15.50 -16.27 5.68
CA ALA A 220 -14.42 -15.74 4.86
C ALA A 220 -14.86 -14.51 4.06
N LEU A 221 -16.14 -14.42 3.68
CA LEU A 221 -16.72 -13.26 2.99
C LEU A 221 -16.78 -12.04 3.91
N ILE A 222 -17.25 -12.21 5.15
CA ILE A 222 -17.30 -11.13 6.15
C ILE A 222 -15.88 -10.62 6.45
N ALA A 223 -14.93 -11.53 6.63
CA ALA A 223 -13.52 -11.19 6.85
C ALA A 223 -12.89 -10.45 5.65
N ALA A 224 -13.23 -10.84 4.42
CA ALA A 224 -12.79 -10.15 3.21
C ALA A 224 -13.38 -8.74 3.13
N LEU A 225 -14.70 -8.59 3.30
CA LEU A 225 -15.38 -7.29 3.26
C LEU A 225 -14.85 -6.35 4.35
N ALA A 226 -14.61 -6.85 5.57
CA ALA A 226 -14.01 -6.06 6.63
C ALA A 226 -12.58 -5.59 6.27
N SER A 227 -11.79 -6.44 5.62
CA SER A 227 -10.44 -6.08 5.16
C SER A 227 -10.49 -4.96 4.10
N PHE A 228 -11.40 -5.05 3.13
CA PHE A 228 -11.61 -4.01 2.13
C PHE A 228 -12.21 -2.73 2.72
N PHE A 229 -13.08 -2.83 3.71
CA PHE A 229 -13.65 -1.69 4.42
C PHE A 229 -12.55 -0.89 5.15
N ILE A 230 -11.70 -1.57 5.93
CA ILE A 230 -10.57 -0.92 6.62
C ILE A 230 -9.56 -0.33 5.62
N SER A 231 -9.28 -1.05 4.53
CA SER A 231 -8.47 -0.51 3.42
C SER A 231 -9.11 0.73 2.79
N GLY A 232 -10.43 0.73 2.60
CA GLY A 232 -11.17 1.86 2.08
C GLY A 232 -11.06 3.09 2.97
N LEU A 233 -11.16 2.93 4.30
CA LEU A 233 -11.00 4.03 5.26
C LEU A 233 -9.59 4.63 5.23
N LEU A 234 -8.56 3.79 5.15
CA LEU A 234 -7.18 4.23 4.94
C LEU A 234 -7.07 5.11 3.69
N HIS A 235 -7.54 4.62 2.54
CA HIS A 235 -7.38 5.33 1.27
C HIS A 235 -8.30 6.55 1.15
N ALA A 236 -9.46 6.54 1.80
CA ALA A 236 -10.29 7.73 2.00
C ALA A 236 -9.55 8.83 2.78
N HIS A 237 -8.84 8.46 3.85
CA HIS A 237 -8.00 9.41 4.56
C HIS A 237 -6.84 9.90 3.69
N VAL A 238 -6.20 9.02 2.90
CA VAL A 238 -5.17 9.42 1.92
C VAL A 238 -5.73 10.40 0.89
N ALA A 239 -6.94 10.19 0.40
CA ALA A 239 -7.56 11.09 -0.57
C ALA A 239 -7.72 12.51 0.00
N VAL A 240 -8.24 12.64 1.22
CA VAL A 240 -8.46 13.96 1.83
C VAL A 240 -7.15 14.58 2.32
N ALA A 241 -6.34 13.86 3.09
CA ALA A 241 -5.13 14.41 3.71
C ALA A 241 -3.93 14.50 2.75
N GLY A 242 -3.85 13.61 1.76
CA GLY A 242 -2.75 13.54 0.79
C GLY A 242 -3.01 14.32 -0.50
N PHE A 243 -4.26 14.36 -0.96
CA PHE A 243 -4.63 15.02 -2.23
C PHE A 243 -5.54 16.24 -2.05
N GLY A 244 -6.02 16.52 -0.85
CA GLY A 244 -7.01 17.59 -0.64
C GLY A 244 -8.34 17.29 -1.33
N ALA A 245 -8.67 16.00 -1.52
CA ALA A 245 -9.90 15.61 -2.19
C ALA A 245 -11.13 16.18 -1.46
N PRO A 246 -12.13 16.71 -2.20
CA PRO A 246 -13.31 17.35 -1.59
C PRO A 246 -14.21 16.34 -0.85
N SER A 247 -14.09 15.06 -1.17
CA SER A 247 -14.83 13.99 -0.50
C SER A 247 -13.98 12.73 -0.34
N PRO A 248 -14.03 12.05 0.82
CA PRO A 248 -13.41 10.74 1.00
C PRO A 248 -14.16 9.60 0.29
N LEU A 249 -15.41 9.85 -0.13
CA LEU A 249 -16.34 8.80 -0.55
C LEU A 249 -15.89 8.03 -1.81
N PRO A 250 -15.40 8.66 -2.89
CA PRO A 250 -14.98 7.93 -4.09
C PRO A 250 -13.87 6.91 -3.78
N ALA A 251 -12.87 7.33 -3.01
CA ALA A 251 -11.77 6.47 -2.58
C ALA A 251 -12.25 5.31 -1.71
N PHE A 252 -13.15 5.56 -0.77
CA PHE A 252 -13.75 4.50 0.05
C PHE A 252 -14.56 3.49 -0.80
N LEU A 253 -15.40 4.00 -1.71
CA LEU A 253 -16.24 3.19 -2.58
C LEU A 253 -15.43 2.33 -3.55
N PHE A 254 -14.29 2.82 -4.04
CA PHE A 254 -13.37 2.03 -4.85
C PHE A 254 -13.02 0.71 -4.14
N PHE A 255 -12.52 0.76 -2.91
CA PHE A 255 -12.14 -0.45 -2.19
C PHE A 255 -13.34 -1.32 -1.82
N LEU A 256 -14.48 -0.70 -1.44
CA LEU A 256 -15.68 -1.47 -1.10
C LEU A 256 -16.25 -2.23 -2.31
N LEU A 257 -16.30 -1.58 -3.48
CA LEU A 257 -16.74 -2.19 -4.74
C LEU A 257 -15.85 -3.36 -5.13
N HIS A 258 -14.53 -3.20 -5.02
CA HIS A 258 -13.56 -4.28 -5.27
C HIS A 258 -13.72 -5.43 -4.27
N GLY A 259 -13.99 -5.14 -2.99
CA GLY A 259 -14.28 -6.15 -1.98
C GLY A 259 -15.54 -6.96 -2.29
N CYS A 260 -16.62 -6.28 -2.70
CA CYS A 260 -17.85 -6.94 -3.16
C CYS A 260 -17.58 -7.81 -4.41
N ALA A 261 -16.83 -7.31 -5.38
CA ALA A 261 -16.48 -8.05 -6.58
C ALA A 261 -15.64 -9.31 -6.26
N CYS A 262 -14.67 -9.23 -5.34
CA CYS A 262 -13.94 -10.39 -4.85
C CYS A 262 -14.85 -11.41 -4.12
N CYS A 263 -15.86 -10.94 -3.40
CA CYS A 263 -16.85 -11.81 -2.76
C CYS A 263 -17.72 -12.52 -3.80
N ILE A 264 -18.16 -11.80 -4.84
CA ILE A 264 -18.90 -12.37 -5.98
C ILE A 264 -18.06 -13.44 -6.68
N GLU A 265 -16.78 -13.18 -6.97
CA GLU A 265 -15.86 -14.20 -7.53
C GLU A 265 -15.64 -15.42 -6.61
N THR A 266 -15.95 -15.30 -5.32
CA THR A 266 -15.87 -16.41 -4.36
C THR A 266 -17.15 -17.23 -4.36
N ILE A 267 -18.32 -16.57 -4.43
CA ILE A 267 -19.64 -17.20 -4.43
C ILE A 267 -19.94 -17.82 -5.80
N CYS A 268 -19.57 -17.13 -6.88
CA CYS A 268 -19.73 -17.55 -8.26
C CYS A 268 -18.36 -17.80 -8.88
N PRO A 269 -17.71 -18.95 -8.57
CA PRO A 269 -16.39 -19.26 -9.09
C PRO A 269 -16.47 -19.46 -10.61
N PHE A 270 -15.99 -18.45 -11.35
CA PHE A 270 -15.85 -18.51 -12.80
C PHE A 270 -14.37 -18.64 -13.15
N THR A 271 -14.03 -19.61 -14.00
CA THR A 271 -12.65 -19.88 -14.44
C THR A 271 -12.51 -19.64 -15.94
N PRO A 272 -12.46 -18.37 -16.38
CA PRO A 272 -12.32 -18.08 -17.80
C PRO A 272 -10.97 -18.56 -18.36
N PRO A 273 -10.86 -18.71 -19.69
CA PRO A 273 -9.57 -18.84 -20.36
C PRO A 273 -8.60 -17.75 -19.91
N LYS A 274 -7.32 -18.09 -19.77
CA LYS A 274 -6.30 -17.23 -19.13
C LYS A 274 -6.33 -15.78 -19.64
N LEU A 275 -6.32 -15.59 -20.96
CA LEU A 275 -6.31 -14.26 -21.56
C LEU A 275 -7.60 -13.48 -21.24
N PHE A 276 -8.75 -14.15 -21.31
CA PHE A 276 -10.05 -13.53 -21.01
C PHE A 276 -10.14 -13.11 -19.53
N GLY A 277 -9.68 -13.94 -18.60
CA GLY A 277 -9.62 -13.59 -17.18
C GLY A 277 -8.73 -12.38 -16.90
N ILE A 278 -7.57 -12.32 -17.56
CA ILE A 278 -6.67 -11.15 -17.48
C ILE A 278 -7.37 -9.90 -18.00
N LEU A 279 -7.92 -9.95 -19.22
CA LEU A 279 -8.60 -8.80 -19.82
C LEU A 279 -9.78 -8.33 -18.97
N LEU A 280 -10.63 -9.24 -18.48
CA LEU A 280 -11.76 -8.91 -17.62
C LEU A 280 -11.31 -8.22 -16.32
N THR A 281 -10.27 -8.76 -15.67
CA THR A 281 -9.72 -8.20 -14.44
C THR A 281 -9.16 -6.80 -14.67
N GLN A 282 -8.36 -6.61 -15.74
CA GLN A 282 -7.77 -5.31 -16.06
C GLN A 282 -8.84 -4.30 -16.50
N CYS A 283 -9.85 -4.70 -17.28
CA CYS A 283 -10.97 -3.82 -17.63
C CYS A 283 -11.73 -3.35 -16.39
N PHE A 284 -12.04 -4.25 -15.45
CA PHE A 284 -12.69 -3.86 -14.20
C PHE A 284 -11.85 -2.88 -13.38
N LEU A 285 -10.53 -3.14 -13.26
CA LEU A 285 -9.59 -2.24 -12.60
C LEU A 285 -9.58 -0.86 -13.26
N LEU A 286 -9.49 -0.80 -14.59
CA LEU A 286 -9.45 0.46 -15.34
C LEU A 286 -10.76 1.25 -15.21
N ILE A 287 -11.91 0.60 -15.40
CA ILE A 287 -13.24 1.24 -15.32
C ILE A 287 -13.47 1.87 -13.93
N THR A 288 -13.00 1.21 -12.88
CA THR A 288 -13.19 1.68 -11.50
C THR A 288 -12.07 2.60 -11.02
N ALA A 289 -10.92 2.63 -11.68
CA ALA A 289 -9.75 3.40 -11.25
C ALA A 289 -9.99 4.91 -11.07
N PRO A 290 -10.84 5.61 -11.85
CA PRO A 290 -11.14 7.02 -11.62
C PRO A 290 -11.61 7.34 -10.19
N LEU A 291 -12.21 6.38 -9.48
CA LEU A 291 -12.64 6.55 -8.09
C LEU A 291 -11.47 6.75 -7.10
N TYR A 292 -10.27 6.26 -7.44
CA TYR A 292 -9.11 6.38 -6.55
C TYR A 292 -7.80 6.73 -7.28
N ALA A 293 -7.38 5.92 -8.26
CA ALA A 293 -6.21 6.20 -9.08
C ALA A 293 -6.36 7.52 -9.87
N GLY A 294 -7.60 7.94 -10.14
CA GLY A 294 -7.93 9.25 -10.73
C GLY A 294 -7.33 10.43 -9.95
N LEU A 295 -7.17 10.32 -8.63
CA LEU A 295 -6.53 11.37 -7.81
C LEU A 295 -5.09 11.67 -8.24
N PHE A 296 -4.39 10.66 -8.75
CA PHE A 296 -3.00 10.79 -9.20
C PHE A 296 -2.90 11.25 -10.65
N THR A 297 -3.83 10.83 -11.51
CA THR A 297 -3.85 11.28 -12.91
C THR A 297 -4.32 12.72 -13.03
N LEU A 298 -5.24 13.14 -12.16
CA LEU A 298 -5.72 14.53 -12.06
C LEU A 298 -4.82 15.41 -11.20
N ALA A 299 -3.79 14.85 -10.57
CA ALA A 299 -2.85 15.64 -9.79
C ALA A 299 -2.17 16.70 -10.69
N PRO A 300 -1.98 17.94 -10.19
CA PRO A 300 -1.35 19.00 -10.94
C PRO A 300 0.11 18.65 -11.29
N SER A 301 0.68 19.32 -12.29
CA SER A 301 2.05 19.05 -12.76
C SER A 301 3.11 19.15 -11.65
N ASN A 302 2.88 20.01 -10.65
CA ASN A 302 3.71 20.10 -9.45
C ASN A 302 3.81 18.79 -8.65
N PHE A 303 2.82 17.88 -8.72
CA PHE A 303 2.91 16.55 -8.12
C PHE A 303 4.13 15.79 -8.65
N TYR A 304 4.38 15.86 -9.95
CA TYR A 304 5.54 15.18 -10.55
C TYR A 304 6.83 15.90 -10.14
N GLU A 305 6.84 17.23 -10.06
CA GLU A 305 8.02 17.98 -9.59
C GLU A 305 8.36 17.70 -8.11
N PHE A 306 7.37 17.57 -7.23
CA PHE A 306 7.58 17.26 -5.81
C PHE A 306 7.97 15.80 -5.56
N ASN A 307 7.66 14.89 -6.50
CA ASN A 307 7.82 13.44 -6.33
C ASN A 307 8.69 12.82 -7.42
N LYS A 308 9.77 13.52 -7.79
CA LYS A 308 10.78 13.02 -8.72
C LYS A 308 11.30 11.64 -8.29
N PRO A 309 11.20 10.61 -9.13
CA PRO A 309 11.78 9.31 -8.85
C PRO A 309 13.27 9.43 -8.57
N LEU A 310 13.78 8.56 -7.70
CA LEU A 310 15.21 8.43 -7.50
C LEU A 310 15.88 8.18 -8.86
N LEU A 311 17.00 8.84 -9.12
CA LEU A 311 17.77 8.75 -10.36
C LEU A 311 17.18 9.48 -11.59
N ILE A 312 16.03 10.17 -11.51
CA ILE A 312 15.46 10.83 -12.70
C ILE A 312 16.43 11.83 -13.36
N ASP A 313 17.24 12.53 -12.57
CA ASP A 313 18.21 13.53 -13.04
C ASP A 313 19.63 12.96 -13.26
N ALA A 314 19.79 11.63 -13.22
CA ALA A 314 21.10 11.02 -13.37
C ALA A 314 21.65 11.21 -14.79
N THR A 315 22.86 11.75 -14.90
CA THR A 315 23.50 12.07 -16.19
C THR A 315 23.81 10.85 -17.04
N TRP A 316 23.96 9.68 -16.43
CA TRP A 316 24.28 8.42 -17.10
C TRP A 316 23.03 7.68 -17.62
N LEU A 317 21.81 8.10 -17.26
CA LEU A 317 20.59 7.48 -17.78
C LEU A 317 20.32 7.96 -19.21
N PRO A 318 20.03 7.06 -20.17
CA PRO A 318 19.69 7.46 -21.54
C PRO A 318 18.46 8.36 -21.56
N LYS A 319 18.59 9.56 -22.13
CA LYS A 319 17.47 10.48 -22.36
C LYS A 319 16.75 10.05 -23.63
N VAL A 320 15.84 9.10 -23.49
CA VAL A 320 14.99 8.64 -24.60
C VAL A 320 13.97 9.74 -24.92
N PRO A 321 13.78 10.12 -26.20
CA PRO A 321 12.78 11.10 -26.57
C PRO A 321 11.37 10.63 -26.16
N VAL A 322 10.58 11.57 -25.67
CA VAL A 322 9.21 11.35 -25.22
C VAL A 322 8.29 12.03 -26.22
N PRO A 323 7.21 11.37 -26.69
CA PRO A 323 6.26 12.01 -27.58
C PRO A 323 5.61 13.24 -26.94
N ASP A 324 5.46 14.30 -27.72
CA ASP A 324 4.73 15.52 -27.31
C ASP A 324 3.20 15.34 -27.36
N PHE A 325 2.72 14.19 -27.85
CA PHE A 325 1.30 13.88 -27.92
C PHE A 325 0.76 13.39 -26.58
N CYS A 326 -0.35 14.00 -26.15
CA CYS A 326 -1.13 13.60 -24.99
C CYS A 326 -2.54 13.17 -25.45
N PRO A 327 -3.02 11.97 -25.07
CA PRO A 327 -4.37 11.53 -25.39
C PRO A 327 -5.37 12.43 -24.67
N ASN A 328 -6.24 13.08 -25.44
CA ASN A 328 -7.22 14.05 -24.96
C ASN A 328 -8.55 13.41 -24.53
N TYR A 329 -8.72 12.09 -24.69
CA TYR A 329 -9.96 11.35 -24.44
C TYR A 329 -9.71 10.02 -23.74
#